data_AF-A0A7G6A656-F1
#
_entry.id   AF-A0A7G6A656-F1
#
_cell.length_a   1.000
_cell.length_b   1.000
_cell.length_c   1.000
_cell.angle_alpha   90.00
_cell.angle_beta   90.00
_cell.angle_gamma   90.00
#
_symmetry.space_group_name_H-M   'P 1'
#
loop_
_entity.id
_entity.type
_entity.pdbx_description
1 polymer ?
#
loop_
_entity_poly.entity_id
_entity_poly.type
_entity_poly.pdbx_seq_one_letter_code
_entity_poly.pdbx_strand_id
1 'polypeptide(L)'
;MTAWRRALLLVMAGFLSSCSLFDSGVEWRGGPYALLWIDTPENVSLARDEGEGSWDVLVDSTVFAVGWDGRYLVAKQHPEGNRGTTSYFIVDTATRSPQGAVRETVTGPLTAPAFEQKAMAMALPAFSTVLDHLQ
;
A
#
# COMPACT_ATOMS: atom_id res chain seq x y z
N MET A 1 -6.52 -11.52 -55.95
CA MET A 1 -6.89 -10.53 -54.91
C MET A 1 -7.19 -11.19 -53.55
N THR A 2 -6.46 -12.23 -53.14
CA THR A 2 -6.72 -12.99 -51.90
C THR A 2 -5.55 -12.96 -50.92
N ALA A 3 -4.33 -12.69 -51.39
CA ALA A 3 -3.13 -12.59 -50.56
C ALA A 3 -3.14 -11.36 -49.63
N TRP A 4 -3.60 -10.21 -50.12
CA TRP A 4 -3.64 -8.97 -49.33
C TRP A 4 -4.68 -9.00 -48.21
N ARG A 5 -5.82 -9.68 -48.43
CA ARG A 5 -6.82 -9.96 -47.39
C ARG A 5 -6.27 -10.83 -46.26
N ARG A 6 -5.42 -11.80 -46.59
CA ARG A 6 -4.75 -12.67 -45.60
C ARG A 6 -3.65 -11.93 -44.84
N ALA A 7 -2.92 -11.05 -45.52
CA ALA A 7 -1.92 -10.18 -44.88
C ALA A 7 -2.57 -9.16 -43.90
N LEU A 8 -3.72 -8.60 -44.27
CA LEU A 8 -4.47 -7.68 -43.40
C LEU A 8 -5.00 -8.35 -42.13
N LEU A 9 -5.42 -9.62 -42.23
CA LEU A 9 -5.88 -10.40 -41.07
C LEU A 9 -4.74 -10.74 -40.10
N LEU A 10 -3.52 -10.97 -40.60
CA LEU A 10 -2.34 -11.24 -39.77
C LEU A 10 -1.82 -9.99 -39.05
N VAL A 11 -1.94 -8.80 -39.66
CA VAL A 11 -1.60 -7.52 -39.00
C VAL A 11 -2.61 -7.17 -37.91
N MET A 12 -3.91 -7.43 -38.11
CA MET A 12 -4.94 -7.21 -37.09
C MET A 12 -4.79 -8.15 -35.87
N ALA A 13 -4.34 -9.39 -36.09
CA ALA A 13 -4.11 -10.35 -35.00
C ALA A 13 -2.89 -9.99 -34.11
N GLY A 14 -1.94 -9.20 -34.63
CA GLY A 14 -0.76 -8.74 -33.88
C GLY A 14 -1.04 -7.64 -32.86
N PHE A 15 -2.18 -6.95 -32.94
CA PHE A 15 -2.53 -5.88 -31.99
C PHE A 15 -3.23 -6.38 -30.70
N LEU A 16 -3.61 -7.66 -30.65
CA LEU A 16 -4.29 -8.26 -29.49
C LEU A 16 -3.32 -8.85 -28.45
N SER A 17 -2.00 -8.66 -28.62
CA SER A 17 -0.97 -9.15 -27.67
C SER A 17 -0.58 -8.12 -26.59
N SER A 18 -1.32 -7.01 -26.44
CA SER A 18 -1.15 -6.11 -25.29
C SER A 18 -1.85 -6.68 -24.05
N CYS A 19 -1.32 -7.79 -23.53
CA CYS A 19 -1.61 -8.23 -22.17
C CYS A 19 -0.90 -7.31 -21.18
N SER A 20 -1.43 -6.11 -20.96
CA SER A 20 -0.94 -5.15 -19.96
C SER A 20 -2.09 -4.46 -19.24
N LEU A 21 -3.19 -5.19 -18.99
CA LEU A 21 -4.40 -4.67 -18.36
C LEU A 21 -4.36 -4.66 -16.83
N PHE A 22 -3.33 -5.24 -16.21
CA PHE A 22 -3.12 -5.20 -14.77
C PHE A 22 -1.68 -4.81 -14.51
N ASP A 23 -1.47 -3.54 -14.15
CA ASP A 23 -0.20 -3.08 -13.64
C ASP A 23 -0.28 -3.04 -12.12
N SER A 24 0.77 -3.47 -11.45
CA SER A 24 0.84 -3.49 -10.00
C SER A 24 2.30 -3.43 -9.58
N GLY A 25 2.54 -2.77 -8.45
CA GLY A 25 3.88 -2.59 -7.94
C GLY A 25 3.94 -2.71 -6.43
N VAL A 26 5.15 -2.98 -5.94
CA VAL A 26 5.47 -2.98 -4.51
C VAL A 26 6.60 -1.99 -4.30
N GLU A 27 6.29 -0.89 -3.62
CA GLU A 27 7.20 0.22 -3.35
C GLU A 27 8.09 -0.05 -2.13
N TRP A 28 7.60 -0.85 -1.19
CA TRP A 28 8.30 -1.15 0.05
C TRP A 28 7.84 -2.47 0.67
N ARG A 29 8.72 -3.13 1.42
CA ARG A 29 8.40 -4.29 2.27
C ARG A 29 9.08 -4.19 3.63
N GLY A 30 8.38 -4.64 4.67
CA GLY A 30 8.91 -4.81 6.02
C GLY A 30 8.12 -5.86 6.79
N GLY A 31 8.77 -6.96 7.19
CA GLY A 31 8.06 -8.11 7.75
C GLY A 31 7.01 -8.65 6.74
N PRO A 32 5.79 -8.99 7.18
CA PRO A 32 4.69 -9.37 6.29
C PRO A 32 3.97 -8.17 5.67
N TYR A 33 4.46 -6.93 5.80
CA TYR A 33 3.78 -5.74 5.29
C TYR A 33 4.44 -5.21 4.02
N ALA A 34 3.64 -4.58 3.18
CA ALA A 34 4.09 -3.92 1.97
C ALA A 34 3.35 -2.62 1.71
N LEU A 35 4.03 -1.68 1.06
CA LEU A 35 3.39 -0.62 0.29
C LEU A 35 3.23 -1.13 -1.13
N LEU A 36 1.98 -1.25 -1.58
CA LEU A 36 1.67 -1.76 -2.91
C LEU A 36 0.61 -0.90 -3.58
N TRP A 37 0.54 -0.97 -4.90
CA TRP A 37 -0.49 -0.34 -5.70
C TRP A 37 -0.99 -1.30 -6.77
N ILE A 38 -2.25 -1.10 -7.15
CA ILE A 38 -2.90 -1.79 -8.27
C ILE A 38 -3.39 -0.70 -9.21
N ASP A 39 -3.22 -0.94 -10.51
CA ASP A 39 -3.55 -0.08 -11.65
C ASP A 39 -2.71 1.20 -11.76
N THR A 40 -2.46 1.92 -10.66
CA THR A 40 -1.80 3.25 -10.71
C THR A 40 -0.85 3.48 -9.52
N PRO A 41 0.42 3.89 -9.73
CA PRO A 41 1.39 4.13 -8.67
C PRO A 41 1.03 5.30 -7.73
N GLU A 42 0.02 6.10 -8.07
CA GLU A 42 -0.54 7.16 -7.24
C GLU A 42 -1.46 6.65 -6.14
N ASN A 43 -1.88 5.39 -6.21
CA ASN A 43 -2.84 4.77 -5.32
C ASN A 43 -2.20 3.67 -4.46
N VAL A 44 -1.17 4.06 -3.71
CA VAL A 44 -0.44 3.15 -2.83
C VAL A 44 -1.22 2.90 -1.54
N SER A 45 -1.37 1.62 -1.20
CA SER A 45 -1.96 1.14 0.05
C SER A 45 -0.92 0.41 0.90
N LEU A 46 -1.10 0.48 2.21
CA LEU A 46 -0.40 -0.38 3.15
C LEU A 46 -1.20 -1.68 3.32
N ALA A 47 -0.57 -2.82 3.06
CA ALA A 47 -1.20 -4.12 3.17
C ALA A 47 -0.31 -5.14 3.89
N ARG A 48 -0.95 -6.19 4.43
CA ARG A 48 -0.30 -7.39 4.95
C ARG A 48 -0.40 -8.52 3.92
N ASP A 49 0.69 -9.25 3.72
CA ASP A 49 0.77 -10.45 2.90
C ASP A 49 0.13 -11.63 3.68
N GLU A 50 -0.94 -12.21 3.12
CA GLU A 50 -1.59 -13.41 3.64
C GLU A 50 -0.99 -14.70 3.05
N GLY A 51 -0.04 -14.58 2.11
CA GLY A 51 0.44 -15.67 1.28
C GLY A 51 -0.42 -15.92 0.04
N GLU A 52 0.10 -16.76 -0.86
CA GLU A 52 -0.59 -17.17 -2.10
C GLU A 52 -1.03 -16.00 -3.01
N GLY A 53 -0.38 -14.84 -2.89
CA GLY A 53 -0.72 -13.63 -3.63
C GLY A 53 -1.92 -12.87 -3.08
N SER A 54 -2.42 -13.23 -1.90
CA SER A 54 -3.50 -12.52 -1.20
C SER A 54 -2.94 -11.45 -0.28
N TRP A 55 -3.62 -10.31 -0.23
CA TRP A 55 -3.23 -9.15 0.57
C TRP A 55 -4.42 -8.61 1.39
N ASP A 56 -4.19 -8.33 2.66
CA ASP A 56 -5.15 -7.66 3.56
C ASP A 56 -4.79 -6.17 3.68
N VAL A 57 -5.64 -5.28 3.17
CA VAL A 57 -5.39 -3.84 3.16
C VAL A 57 -5.62 -3.27 4.57
N LEU A 58 -4.57 -2.71 5.17
CA LEU A 58 -4.61 -2.13 6.52
C LEU A 58 -4.91 -0.64 6.50
N VAL A 59 -4.29 0.07 5.57
CA VAL A 59 -4.54 1.50 5.31
C VAL A 59 -4.63 1.65 3.81
N ASP A 60 -5.82 2.00 3.34
CA ASP A 60 -6.06 2.22 1.92
C ASP A 60 -5.46 3.58 1.50
N SER A 61 -4.89 3.67 0.31
CA SER A 61 -4.86 4.83 -0.60
C SER A 61 -5.01 6.25 0.00
N THR A 62 -4.08 7.21 -0.12
CA THR A 62 -2.73 7.18 -0.72
C THR A 62 -1.68 7.23 0.39
N VAL A 63 -1.07 6.09 0.73
CA VAL A 63 -0.01 5.98 1.73
C VAL A 63 1.33 6.38 1.11
N PHE A 64 1.99 7.39 1.67
CA PHE A 64 3.23 7.95 1.09
C PHE A 64 4.44 7.88 2.02
N ALA A 65 4.26 7.50 3.29
CA ALA A 65 5.39 7.30 4.21
C ALA A 65 5.09 6.20 5.21
N VAL A 66 6.12 5.39 5.54
CA VAL A 66 6.03 4.34 6.55
C VAL A 66 7.28 4.24 7.42
N GLY A 67 7.13 3.68 8.61
CA GLY A 67 8.21 3.27 9.51
C GLY A 67 7.86 1.95 10.19
N TRP A 68 8.86 1.09 10.42
CA TRP A 68 8.67 -0.27 10.96
C TRP A 68 9.84 -0.67 11.87
N ASP A 69 9.56 -1.19 13.07
CA ASP A 69 10.57 -1.68 14.02
C ASP A 69 10.45 -3.17 14.38
N GLY A 70 9.51 -3.89 13.75
CA GLY A 70 9.21 -5.29 14.07
C GLY A 70 7.94 -5.49 14.92
N ARG A 71 7.52 -4.46 15.68
CA ARG A 71 6.30 -4.49 16.51
C ARG A 71 5.29 -3.44 16.08
N TYR A 72 5.76 -2.25 15.77
CA TYR A 72 4.95 -1.11 15.35
C TYR A 72 5.22 -0.78 13.89
N LEU A 73 4.14 -0.56 13.16
CA LEU A 73 4.16 0.10 11.86
C LEU A 73 3.50 1.46 12.00
N VAL A 74 4.13 2.51 11.49
CA VAL A 74 3.50 3.83 11.38
C VAL A 74 3.36 4.22 9.92
N ALA A 75 2.25 4.87 9.55
CA ALA A 75 1.99 5.29 8.17
C ALA A 75 1.44 6.71 8.09
N LYS A 76 1.77 7.42 7.00
CA LYS A 76 1.12 8.67 6.58
C LYS A 76 0.32 8.44 5.31
N GLN A 77 -0.86 9.03 5.26
CA GLN A 77 -1.80 8.90 4.15
C GLN A 77 -2.29 10.29 3.73
N HIS A 78 -2.46 10.49 2.43
CA HIS A 78 -3.33 11.53 1.89
C HIS A 78 -4.75 10.98 1.76
N PRO A 79 -5.70 11.39 2.63
CA PRO A 79 -7.05 10.85 2.59
C PRO A 79 -7.71 11.23 1.26
N GLU A 80 -8.29 10.25 0.59
CA GLU A 80 -8.93 10.43 -0.73
C GLU A 80 -7.97 11.05 -1.78
N GLY A 81 -6.65 10.82 -1.64
CA GLY A 81 -5.62 11.40 -2.50
C GLY A 81 -5.40 12.91 -2.32
N ASN A 82 -6.03 13.54 -1.33
CA ASN A 82 -5.89 14.96 -1.06
C ASN A 82 -4.52 15.28 -0.40
N ARG A 83 -3.56 15.73 -1.22
CA ARG A 83 -2.21 16.10 -0.77
C ARG A 83 -2.15 17.24 0.24
N GLY A 84 -3.21 18.04 0.35
CA GLY A 84 -3.33 19.12 1.33
C GLY A 84 -3.60 18.65 2.77
N THR A 85 -3.94 17.37 2.95
CA THR A 85 -4.25 16.77 4.26
C THR A 85 -3.38 15.54 4.49
N THR A 86 -2.95 15.34 5.73
CA THR A 86 -2.22 14.13 6.14
C THR A 86 -2.90 13.47 7.33
N SER A 87 -3.28 12.22 7.14
CA SER A 87 -3.73 11.32 8.18
C SER A 87 -2.59 10.41 8.62
N TYR A 88 -2.55 10.09 9.90
CA TYR A 88 -1.52 9.25 10.50
C TYR A 88 -2.14 7.96 11.05
N PHE A 89 -1.44 6.85 10.88
CA PHE A 89 -1.87 5.53 11.33
C PHE A 89 -0.78 4.83 12.11
N ILE A 90 -1.19 3.98 13.05
CA ILE A 90 -0.33 3.12 13.86
C ILE A 90 -0.89 1.71 13.78
N VAL A 91 -0.07 0.74 13.42
CA VAL A 91 -0.38 -0.69 13.47
C VAL A 91 0.44 -1.30 14.60
N ASP A 92 -0.23 -1.88 15.61
CA ASP A 92 0.41 -2.71 16.63
C ASP A 92 0.23 -4.18 16.24
N THR A 93 1.34 -4.85 15.93
CA THR A 93 1.35 -6.22 15.39
C THR A 93 1.38 -7.30 16.45
N ALA A 94 1.56 -6.91 17.72
CA ALA A 94 1.63 -7.80 18.85
C ALA A 94 0.39 -7.71 19.76
N THR A 95 -0.69 -7.08 19.30
CA THR A 95 -1.90 -6.96 20.11
C THR A 95 -2.52 -8.32 20.34
N ARG A 96 -2.78 -8.66 21.60
CA ARG A 96 -3.39 -9.94 21.96
C ARG A 96 -4.89 -9.75 22.13
N SER A 97 -5.68 -10.54 21.41
CA SER A 97 -7.14 -10.57 21.57
C SER A 97 -7.51 -11.08 22.97
N PRO A 98 -8.75 -10.83 23.44
CA PRO A 98 -9.22 -11.39 24.71
C PRO A 98 -9.13 -12.92 24.78
N GLN A 99 -9.16 -13.60 23.62
CA GLN A 99 -9.02 -15.05 23.48
C GLN A 99 -7.56 -15.52 23.37
N GLY A 100 -6.59 -14.61 23.51
CA GLY A 100 -5.16 -14.94 23.54
C GLY A 100 -4.50 -15.03 22.17
N ALA A 101 -5.24 -14.83 21.06
CA ALA A 101 -4.68 -14.83 19.71
C ALA A 101 -3.99 -13.49 19.41
N VAL A 102 -2.82 -13.52 18.77
CA VAL A 102 -2.17 -12.30 18.27
C VAL A 102 -2.96 -11.81 17.06
N ARG A 103 -3.36 -10.54 17.07
CA ARG A 103 -4.03 -9.85 15.97
C ARG A 103 -3.44 -8.46 15.85
N GLU A 104 -3.28 -8.00 14.63
CA GLU A 104 -2.92 -6.62 14.40
C GLU A 104 -4.08 -5.70 14.76
N THR A 105 -3.75 -4.52 15.29
CA THR A 105 -4.73 -3.45 15.53
C THR A 105 -4.26 -2.19 14.84
N VAL A 106 -5.11 -1.66 13.95
CA VAL A 106 -4.88 -0.39 13.27
C VAL A 106 -5.55 0.73 14.06
N THR A 107 -4.79 1.76 14.42
CA THR A 107 -5.26 2.99 15.06
C THR A 107 -5.11 4.16 14.10
N GLY A 108 -6.23 4.77 13.71
CA GLY A 108 -6.27 5.95 12.85
C GLY A 108 -7.65 6.12 12.19
N PRO A 109 -7.83 7.15 11.35
CA PRO A 109 -6.87 8.21 11.05
C PRO A 109 -6.65 9.15 12.25
N LEU A 110 -5.39 9.56 12.48
CA LEU A 110 -5.00 10.52 13.51
C LEU A 110 -4.56 11.84 12.89
N THR A 111 -4.72 12.93 13.64
CA THR A 111 -4.06 14.21 13.34
C THR A 111 -2.58 14.16 13.75
N ALA A 112 -1.75 15.06 13.21
CA ALA A 112 -0.33 15.12 13.57
C ALA A 112 -0.11 15.26 15.10
N PRO A 113 -0.80 16.16 15.83
CA PRO A 113 -0.61 16.27 17.28
C PRO A 113 -1.02 14.99 18.04
N ALA A 114 -2.11 14.33 17.63
CA ALA A 114 -2.55 13.08 18.25
C ALA A 114 -1.57 11.94 17.99
N PHE A 115 -0.99 11.89 16.79
CA PHE A 115 0.06 10.94 16.44
C PHE A 115 1.34 11.20 17.24
N GLU A 116 1.81 12.44 17.33
CA GLU A 116 3.02 12.79 18.09
C GLU A 116 2.92 12.39 19.57
N GLN A 117 1.77 12.66 20.20
CA GLN A 117 1.50 12.23 21.58
C GLN A 117 1.61 10.71 21.74
N LYS A 118 1.02 9.94 20.82
CA LYS A 118 1.11 8.47 20.83
C LYS A 118 2.53 7.98 20.50
N ALA A 119 3.22 8.63 19.57
CA ALA A 119 4.59 8.31 19.17
C ALA A 119 5.54 8.39 20.36
N MET A 120 5.42 9.45 21.17
CA MET A 120 6.18 9.57 22.41
C MET A 120 5.77 8.54 23.46
N ALA A 121 4.45 8.39 23.70
CA ALA A 121 3.95 7.51 24.75
C ALA A 121 4.26 6.02 24.51
N MET A 122 4.29 5.60 23.26
CA MET A 122 4.50 4.20 22.86
C MET A 122 5.90 3.92 22.29
N ALA A 123 6.76 4.95 22.23
CA ALA A 123 8.08 4.89 21.59
C ALA A 123 8.01 4.34 20.15
N LEU A 124 7.10 4.89 19.34
CA LEU A 124 6.89 4.45 17.95
C LEU A 124 8.12 4.73 17.07
N PRO A 125 8.36 3.91 16.02
CA PRO A 125 9.44 4.17 15.08
C PRO A 125 9.24 5.47 14.32
N ALA A 126 10.36 6.09 13.92
CA ALA A 126 10.34 7.15 12.94
C ALA A 126 9.96 6.60 11.55
N PHE A 127 9.46 7.49 10.69
CA PHE A 127 9.29 7.17 9.27
C PHE A 127 10.65 6.91 8.63
N SER A 128 10.84 5.73 8.05
CA SER A 128 12.08 5.29 7.43
C SER A 128 12.01 5.28 5.90
N THR A 129 10.80 5.16 5.35
CA THR A 129 10.54 5.13 3.91
C THR A 129 9.54 6.22 3.57
N VAL A 130 9.85 7.02 2.55
CA VAL A 130 8.98 8.07 2.02
C VAL A 130 8.97 7.96 0.51
N LEU A 131 7.78 7.98 -0.09
CA LEU A 131 7.58 7.94 -1.54
C LEU A 131 7.52 9.38 -2.04
N ASP A 132 8.65 9.91 -2.49
CA ASP A 132 8.80 11.32 -2.87
C ASP A 132 7.82 11.78 -3.97
N HIS A 133 7.41 10.87 -4.87
CA HIS A 133 6.44 11.16 -5.92
C HIS A 133 5.00 11.36 -5.41
N LEU A 134 4.73 11.01 -4.14
CA LEU A 134 3.42 11.10 -3.49
C LEU A 134 3.34 12.15 -2.37
N GLN A 135 4.43 12.89 -2.10
CA GLN A 135 4.43 13.99 -1.12
C GLN A 135 3.57 15.20 -1.53
#